data_AF-A0A927GW15-F1
#
_entry.id   AF-A0A927GW15-F1
#
_cell.length_a   1.000
_cell.length_b   1.000
_cell.length_c   1.000
_cell.angle_alpha   90.00
_cell.angle_beta   90.00
_cell.angle_gamma   90.00
#
_symmetry.space_group_name_H-M   'P 1'
#
loop_
_entity.id
_entity.type
_entity.pdbx_description
1 polymer ?
#
loop_
_entity_poly.entity_id
_entity_poly.type
_entity_poly.pdbx_seq_one_letter_code
_entity_poly.pdbx_strand_id
1 'polypeptide(L)'
;MFDMGFGELLLIAVVGLLVIGPERLPGTIRTISLWLGRFRRSFNEIRSEIEREVGADEIRRQLHNEQVMASLKESEKNLQSALESTTKTTNDALQQIGNSIMPPEANATDKEDELGGTEITEPAPTDHSEKLNDEQRRD
;
A
#
# COMPACT_ATOMS: atom_id res chain seq x y z
N MET A 1 14.33 6.63 5.26
CA MET A 1 13.91 6.59 6.68
C MET A 1 13.15 7.87 7.03
N PHE A 2 11.97 8.00 6.41
CA PHE A 2 10.95 9.00 6.72
C PHE A 2 9.62 8.28 6.45
N ASP A 3 9.24 7.35 7.32
CA ASP A 3 7.89 6.78 7.32
C ASP A 3 6.95 7.84 7.88
N MET A 4 6.62 8.84 7.05
CA MET A 4 5.57 9.81 7.34
C MET A 4 4.24 9.21 6.94
N GLY A 5 3.65 8.43 7.85
CA GLY A 5 2.27 7.96 7.75
C GLY A 5 1.28 8.97 8.31
N PHE A 6 0.00 8.61 8.23
CA PHE A 6 -1.09 9.39 8.81
C PHE A 6 -0.95 9.50 10.35
N GLY A 7 -0.42 8.46 11.00
CA GLY A 7 -0.23 8.42 12.46
C GLY A 7 0.80 9.45 12.93
N GLU A 8 1.93 9.56 12.24
CA GLU A 8 3.00 10.51 12.56
C GLU A 8 2.53 11.95 12.35
N LEU A 9 1.79 12.23 11.27
CA LEU A 9 1.19 13.55 11.03
C LEU A 9 0.20 13.93 12.14
N LEU A 10 -0.63 12.99 12.58
CA LEU A 10 -1.57 13.21 13.68
C LEU A 10 -0.85 13.44 15.00
N LEU A 11 0.21 12.69 15.30
CA LEU A 11 1.04 12.88 16.49
C LEU A 11 1.65 14.29 16.51
N ILE A 12 2.27 14.72 15.41
CA ILE A 12 2.85 16.06 15.27
C ILE A 12 1.77 17.14 15.41
N ALA A 13 0.59 16.93 14.83
CA ALA A 13 -0.52 17.86 15.00
C ALA A 13 -0.91 17.99 16.48
N VAL A 14 -1.12 16.88 17.20
CA VAL A 14 -1.47 16.90 18.63
C VAL A 14 -0.38 17.59 19.46
N VAL A 15 0.89 17.26 19.25
CA VAL A 15 2.02 17.90 19.94
C VAL A 15 2.07 19.40 19.61
N GLY A 16 1.88 19.77 18.34
CA GLY A 16 1.82 21.16 17.90
C GLY A 16 0.69 21.93 18.57
N LEU A 17 -0.50 21.33 18.68
CA LEU A 17 -1.63 21.89 19.42
C LEU A 17 -1.32 22.07 20.91
N LEU A 18 -0.57 21.15 21.53
CA LEU A 18 -0.22 21.25 22.94
C LEU A 18 0.82 22.35 23.21
N VAL A 19 1.86 22.44 22.38
CA VAL A 19 2.97 23.38 22.55
C VAL A 19 2.56 24.81 22.22
N ILE A 20 1.92 25.01 21.06
CA ILE A 20 1.52 26.34 20.57
C ILE A 20 0.16 26.74 21.16
N GLY A 21 -0.70 25.76 21.47
CA GLY A 21 -2.09 25.96 21.83
C GLY A 21 -3.02 25.91 20.62
N PRO A 22 -4.22 25.30 20.73
CA PRO A 22 -5.17 25.18 19.63
C PRO A 22 -5.68 26.54 19.12
N GLU A 23 -5.70 27.56 19.98
CA GLU A 23 -6.15 28.90 19.61
C GLU A 23 -5.10 29.68 18.79
N ARG A 24 -3.81 29.38 18.96
CA ARG A 24 -2.71 30.15 18.35
C ARG A 24 -2.20 29.52 17.07
N LEU A 25 -2.27 28.20 16.94
CA LEU A 25 -1.92 27.46 15.73
C LEU A 25 -2.57 28.01 14.45
N PRO A 26 -3.90 28.28 14.39
CA PRO A 26 -4.51 28.85 13.18
C PRO A 26 -3.96 30.24 12.83
N GLY A 27 -3.62 31.06 13.84
CA GLY A 27 -2.98 32.36 13.63
C GLY A 27 -1.56 32.23 13.08
N THR A 28 -0.78 31.27 13.59
CA THR A 28 0.59 30.99 13.13
C THR A 28 0.61 30.47 11.70
N ILE A 29 -0.28 29.52 11.34
CA ILE A 29 -0.42 29.03 9.95
C ILE A 29 -0.78 30.18 9.01
N ARG A 30 -1.72 31.06 9.41
CA ARG A 30 -2.08 32.23 8.61
C ARG A 30 -0.88 33.14 8.37
N THR A 31 -0.05 33.35 9.39
CA THR A 31 1.15 34.18 9.25
C THR A 31 2.15 33.50 8.33
N ILE A 32 2.49 32.23 8.57
CA ILE A 32 3.44 31.46 7.74
C ILE A 32 2.97 31.42 6.28
N SER A 33 1.68 31.17 6.03
CA SER A 33 1.11 31.11 4.69
C SER A 33 1.13 32.46 3.96
N LEU A 34 0.90 33.57 4.65
CA LEU A 34 1.04 34.91 4.08
C LEU A 34 2.49 35.19 3.66
N TRP A 35 3.46 34.82 4.51
CA TRP A 35 4.89 34.98 4.23
C TRP A 35 5.34 34.09 3.08
N LEU A 36 4.92 32.82 3.07
CA LEU A 36 5.20 31.88 1.98
C LEU A 36 4.55 32.32 0.67
N GLY A 37 3.33 32.85 0.72
CA GLY A 37 2.63 33.41 -0.44
C GLY A 37 3.35 34.62 -1.03
N ARG A 38 3.88 35.50 -0.17
CA ARG A 38 4.70 36.64 -0.59
C ARG A 38 6.03 36.19 -1.20
N PHE A 39 6.71 35.22 -0.59
CA PHE A 39 7.94 34.65 -1.14
C PHE A 39 7.71 33.99 -2.50
N ARG A 40 6.64 33.20 -2.63
CA ARG A 40 6.26 32.55 -3.90
C ARG A 40 6.03 33.59 -5.01
N ARG A 41 5.42 34.72 -4.67
CA ARG A 41 5.20 35.82 -5.63
C ARG A 41 6.51 36.44 -6.10
N SER A 42 7.44 36.73 -5.18
CA SER A 42 8.78 37.23 -5.54
C SER A 42 9.57 36.23 -6.39
N PHE A 43 9.46 34.93 -6.10
CA PHE A 43 10.11 33.90 -6.91
C PHE A 43 9.51 33.80 -8.33
N ASN A 44 8.19 34.00 -8.46
CA ASN A 44 7.53 34.04 -9.77
C ASN A 44 7.92 35.28 -10.58
N GLU A 45 8.11 36.43 -9.94
CA GLU A 45 8.56 37.67 -10.57
C GLU A 45 9.99 37.51 -11.09
N ILE A 46 10.91 36.97 -10.27
CA ILE A 46 12.29 36.64 -10.68
C ILE A 46 12.28 35.64 -11.84
N ARG A 47 11.45 34.58 -11.75
CA ARG A 47 11.31 33.60 -12.85
C ARG A 47 10.83 34.24 -14.14
N SER A 48 9.87 35.16 -14.06
CA SER A 48 9.33 35.88 -15.21
C SER A 48 10.32 36.85 -15.83
N GLU A 49 11.18 37.47 -15.02
CA GLU A 49 12.26 38.35 -15.48
C GLU A 49 13.38 37.54 -16.13
N ILE A 50 13.80 36.43 -15.51
CA ILE A 50 14.75 35.48 -16.09
C ILE A 50 14.23 34.92 -17.41
N GLU A 51 12.97 34.48 -17.49
CA GLU A 51 12.37 33.95 -18.73
C GLU A 51 12.32 34.99 -19.86
N ARG A 52 12.30 36.28 -19.51
CA ARG A 52 12.25 37.40 -20.45
C ARG A 52 13.62 37.93 -20.88
N GLU A 53 14.67 37.66 -20.11
CA GLU A 53 16.03 38.20 -20.34
C GLU A 53 17.07 37.11 -20.66
N VAL A 54 16.89 35.89 -20.16
CA VAL A 54 17.73 34.71 -20.41
C VAL A 54 16.81 33.50 -20.62
N GLY A 55 16.48 33.22 -21.89
CA GLY A 55 15.51 32.20 -22.31
C GLY A 55 15.51 30.94 -21.45
N ALA A 56 14.48 30.81 -20.61
CA ALA A 56 14.27 29.68 -19.71
C ALA A 56 14.06 28.33 -20.44
N ASP A 57 13.98 28.36 -21.77
CA ASP A 57 13.90 27.19 -22.64
C ASP A 57 15.17 26.34 -22.60
N GLU A 58 16.36 26.92 -22.45
CA GLU A 58 17.62 26.15 -22.48
C GLU A 58 17.79 25.32 -21.18
N ILE A 59 17.48 25.90 -20.01
CA ILE A 59 17.54 25.19 -18.72
C ILE A 59 16.35 24.24 -18.53
N ARG A 60 15.13 24.62 -18.96
CA ARG A 60 13.99 23.70 -18.97
C ARG A 60 14.26 22.51 -19.88
N ARG A 61 14.87 22.70 -21.05
CA ARG A 61 15.16 21.59 -21.98
C ARG A 61 16.24 20.66 -21.41
N GLN A 62 17.25 21.19 -20.74
CA GLN A 62 18.28 20.37 -20.09
C GLN A 62 17.75 19.57 -18.90
N LEU A 63 16.87 20.15 -18.07
CA LEU A 63 16.29 19.42 -16.92
C LEU A 63 15.17 18.45 -17.32
N HIS A 64 14.35 18.82 -18.31
CA HIS A 64 13.14 18.05 -18.64
C HIS A 64 13.38 16.92 -19.64
N ASN A 65 14.37 17.06 -20.55
CA ASN A 65 14.48 16.10 -21.66
C ASN A 65 15.40 14.91 -21.35
N GLU A 66 16.44 15.11 -20.55
CA GLU A 66 17.45 14.07 -20.31
C GLU A 66 17.18 13.27 -19.03
N GLN A 67 16.92 13.95 -17.91
CA GLN A 67 16.78 13.28 -16.61
C GLN A 67 15.42 12.59 -16.45
N VAL A 68 14.34 13.21 -16.95
CA VAL A 68 12.98 12.65 -16.85
C VAL A 68 12.82 11.44 -17.77
N MET A 69 13.27 11.53 -19.03
CA MET A 69 13.17 10.39 -19.96
C MET A 69 14.07 9.22 -19.55
N ALA A 70 15.27 9.48 -19.03
CA ALA A 70 16.16 8.43 -18.54
C ALA A 70 15.60 7.72 -17.30
N SER A 71 15.10 8.48 -16.32
CA SER A 71 14.51 7.92 -15.10
C SER A 71 13.21 7.16 -15.34
N LEU A 72 12.37 7.62 -16.29
CA LEU A 72 11.16 6.91 -16.70
C LEU A 72 11.50 5.58 -17.39
N LYS A 73 12.45 5.58 -18.34
CA LYS A 73 12.87 4.37 -19.05
C LYS A 73 13.52 3.33 -18.13
N GLU A 74 14.30 3.78 -17.15
CA GLU A 74 14.88 2.91 -16.13
C GLU A 74 13.80 2.32 -15.22
N SER A 75 12.84 3.14 -14.79
CA SER A 75 11.71 2.70 -13.98
C SER A 75 10.84 1.68 -14.71
N GLU A 76 10.54 1.90 -16.00
CA GLU A 76 9.81 0.94 -16.86
C GLU A 76 10.55 -0.39 -16.99
N LYS A 77 11.87 -0.36 -17.21
CA LYS A 77 12.68 -1.58 -17.33
C LYS A 77 12.70 -2.38 -16.02
N ASN A 78 12.84 -1.68 -14.88
CA ASN A 78 12.84 -2.31 -13.56
C ASN A 78 11.46 -2.90 -13.23
N LEU A 79 10.38 -2.19 -13.58
CA LEU A 79 9.01 -2.66 -13.41
C LEU A 79 8.74 -3.90 -14.28
N GLN A 80 9.13 -3.88 -15.55
CA GLN A 80 8.94 -5.01 -16.47
C GLN A 80 9.71 -6.24 -15.99
N SER A 81 10.94 -6.07 -15.53
CA SER A 81 11.76 -7.16 -14.99
C SER A 81 11.15 -7.76 -13.72
N ALA A 82 10.57 -6.93 -12.84
CA ALA A 82 9.88 -7.36 -11.64
C ALA A 82 8.56 -8.09 -11.95
N LEU A 83 7.81 -7.64 -12.95
CA LEU A 83 6.59 -8.30 -13.42
C LEU A 83 6.90 -9.65 -14.07
N GLU A 84 7.97 -9.73 -14.86
CA GLU A 84 8.39 -10.98 -15.50
C GLU A 84 8.86 -12.01 -14.47
N SER A 85 9.67 -11.60 -13.48
CA SER A 85 10.12 -12.50 -12.41
C SER A 85 8.96 -12.96 -11.53
N THR A 86 8.01 -12.08 -11.23
CA THR A 86 6.80 -12.43 -10.48
C THR A 86 5.94 -13.41 -11.27
N THR A 87 5.75 -13.20 -12.57
CA THR A 87 4.98 -14.10 -13.44
C THR A 87 5.62 -15.48 -13.54
N LYS A 88 6.95 -15.55 -13.74
CA LYS A 88 7.70 -16.81 -13.78
C LYS A 88 7.61 -17.56 -12.45
N THR A 89 7.90 -16.88 -11.35
CA THR A 89 7.83 -17.47 -9.99
C THR A 89 6.44 -17.99 -9.66
N THR A 90 5.40 -17.23 -10.03
CA THR A 90 4.00 -17.64 -9.80
C THR A 90 3.65 -18.85 -10.68
N ASN A 91 4.08 -18.87 -11.93
CA ASN A 91 3.83 -19.99 -12.84
C ASN A 91 4.56 -21.27 -12.39
N ASP A 92 5.83 -21.15 -11.99
CA ASP A 92 6.64 -22.26 -11.47
C ASP A 92 6.03 -22.82 -10.18
N ALA A 93 5.56 -21.96 -9.27
CA ALA A 93 4.86 -22.37 -8.06
C ALA A 93 3.54 -23.10 -8.36
N LEU A 94 2.75 -22.60 -9.33
CA LEU A 94 1.51 -23.24 -9.76
C LEU A 94 1.75 -24.61 -10.41
N GLN A 95 2.81 -24.75 -11.21
CA GLN A 95 3.20 -26.04 -11.80
C GLN A 95 3.70 -27.03 -10.75
N GLN A 96 4.46 -26.57 -9.75
CA GLN A 96 4.95 -27.42 -8.66
C GLN A 96 3.82 -27.95 -7.78
N ILE A 97 2.80 -27.12 -7.52
CA ILE A 97 1.58 -27.55 -6.83
C ILE A 97 0.84 -28.59 -7.67
N GLY A 98 0.70 -28.38 -8.99
CA GLY A 98 0.05 -29.34 -9.89
C GLY A 98 0.73 -30.72 -9.94
N ASN A 99 2.05 -30.78 -9.85
CA ASN A 99 2.81 -32.04 -9.91
C ASN A 99 2.93 -32.78 -8.57
N SER A 100 2.62 -32.14 -7.44
CA SER A 100 2.79 -32.73 -6.10
C SER A 100 1.50 -33.29 -5.49
N ILE A 101 0.34 -33.06 -6.11
CA ILE A 101 -0.96 -33.58 -5.68
C ILE A 101 -1.34 -34.81 -6.52
N MET A 102 -0.52 -35.88 -6.48
CA MET A 102 -0.98 -37.27 -6.57
C MET A 102 0.18 -38.24 -6.32
N PRO A 103 0.12 -39.02 -5.21
CA PRO A 103 0.50 -40.44 -5.30
C PRO A 103 -0.62 -41.40 -4.83
N PRO A 104 -0.50 -42.72 -5.14
CA PRO A 104 -1.61 -43.61 -5.50
C PRO A 104 -2.00 -44.64 -4.43
N GLU A 105 -3.06 -45.39 -4.74
CA GLU A 105 -3.56 -46.65 -4.14
C GLU A 105 -4.38 -46.52 -2.85
N ALA A 106 -5.71 -46.51 -2.94
CA ALA A 106 -6.60 -47.66 -3.18
C ALA A 106 -6.86 -48.50 -1.91
N ASN A 107 -7.97 -48.17 -1.23
CA ASN A 107 -8.88 -49.22 -0.80
C ASN A 107 -10.31 -48.68 -0.80
N ALA A 108 -11.04 -49.04 -1.84
CA ALA A 108 -12.49 -48.95 -1.90
C ALA A 108 -13.03 -50.30 -1.42
N THR A 109 -13.94 -50.29 -0.45
CA THR A 109 -14.94 -51.33 -0.11
C THR A 109 -15.86 -50.63 0.89
N ASP A 110 -17.05 -50.17 0.47
CA ASP A 110 -18.34 -50.87 0.66
C ASP A 110 -18.61 -51.19 2.14
N LYS A 111 -19.78 -51.05 2.77
CA LYS A 111 -21.15 -50.64 2.43
C LYS A 111 -21.93 -50.75 3.76
N GLU A 112 -23.00 -49.97 3.87
CA GLU A 112 -24.29 -50.31 4.51
C GLU A 112 -24.37 -50.56 6.05
N ASP A 113 -25.27 -49.77 6.66
CA ASP A 113 -26.18 -50.05 7.78
C ASP A 113 -25.64 -50.45 9.17
N GLU A 114 -25.93 -49.62 10.18
CA GLU A 114 -26.84 -50.03 11.26
C GLU A 114 -27.49 -48.83 11.99
N LEU A 115 -28.76 -49.08 12.32
CA LEU A 115 -29.74 -48.21 12.95
C LEU A 115 -29.54 -48.10 14.47
N GLY A 116 -30.02 -46.99 15.02
CA GLY A 116 -30.34 -46.83 16.44
C GLY A 116 -30.22 -45.36 16.81
N GLY A 117 -31.26 -44.52 16.84
CA GLY A 117 -32.68 -44.78 17.03
C GLY A 117 -33.13 -43.86 18.15
N THR A 118 -33.54 -42.64 17.82
CA THR A 118 -34.44 -41.79 18.62
C THR A 118 -34.87 -40.60 17.75
N GLU A 119 -36.09 -40.71 17.21
CA GLU A 119 -37.19 -39.76 17.41
C GLU A 119 -36.79 -38.59 18.35
N ILE A 120 -36.84 -37.31 17.99
CA ILE A 120 -37.94 -36.53 17.41
C ILE A 120 -37.37 -35.19 16.88
N THR A 121 -37.85 -34.77 15.69
CA THR A 121 -38.18 -33.38 15.32
C THR A 121 -37.07 -32.31 15.26
N GLU A 122 -36.44 -32.23 14.08
CA GLU A 122 -36.48 -31.10 13.11
C GLU A 122 -37.09 -29.74 13.59
N PRO A 123 -36.62 -28.55 13.13
CA PRO A 123 -35.24 -28.12 12.90
C PRO A 123 -35.02 -26.63 13.27
N ALA A 124 -33.79 -26.21 13.00
CA ALA A 124 -33.50 -24.95 12.31
C ALA A 124 -33.30 -23.68 13.16
N PRO A 125 -32.45 -22.77 12.66
CA PRO A 125 -31.01 -22.92 12.85
C PRO A 125 -30.33 -21.56 13.10
N THR A 126 -29.01 -21.63 13.21
CA THR A 126 -28.06 -20.60 12.70
C THR A 126 -28.05 -19.26 13.45
N ASP A 127 -26.92 -18.63 13.72
CA ASP A 127 -25.64 -18.83 13.07
C ASP A 127 -24.48 -18.43 13.97
N HIS A 128 -23.39 -19.13 13.70
CA HIS A 128 -22.04 -19.09 14.20
C HIS A 128 -21.55 -17.80 14.87
N SER A 129 -21.14 -17.97 16.13
CA SER A 129 -19.99 -17.25 16.68
C SER A 129 -19.12 -18.27 17.40
N GLU A 130 -18.08 -18.78 16.75
CA GLU A 130 -16.91 -19.32 17.46
C GLU A 130 -15.69 -19.32 16.54
N LYS A 131 -14.80 -18.34 16.73
CA LYS A 131 -13.55 -18.40 17.53
C LYS A 131 -12.43 -19.06 16.72
N LEU A 132 -11.38 -18.31 16.38
CA LEU A 132 -10.21 -18.11 17.26
C LEU A 132 -9.85 -19.43 17.98
N ASN A 133 -8.97 -20.22 17.41
CA ASN A 133 -7.53 -20.05 17.62
C ASN A 133 -7.17 -20.21 19.10
N ASP A 134 -6.74 -21.42 19.44
CA ASP A 134 -5.75 -21.78 20.46
C ASP A 134 -5.57 -23.30 20.23
N GLU A 135 -4.63 -23.73 19.39
CA GLU A 135 -3.20 -23.78 19.72
C GLU A 135 -2.99 -24.26 21.16
N GLN A 136 -2.09 -25.23 21.30
CA GLN A 136 -1.32 -25.41 22.52
C GLN A 136 -2.02 -26.21 23.62
N ARG A 137 -1.86 -27.54 23.52
CA ARG A 137 -0.94 -28.24 24.42
C ARG A 137 -0.97 -29.74 24.19
N ARG A 138 0.26 -30.29 24.12
CA ARG A 138 0.64 -31.61 24.64
C ARG A 138 0.21 -32.78 23.76
N ASP A 139 1.08 -33.70 23.36
CA ASP A 139 2.48 -34.03 23.67
C ASP A 139 3.04 -34.80 22.46
#